data_AF-A0A1H0HTD9-F1
#
_entry.id   AF-A0A1H0HTD9-F1
#
_cell.length_a   1.000
_cell.length_b   1.000
_cell.length_c   1.000
_cell.angle_alpha   90.00
_cell.angle_beta   90.00
_cell.angle_gamma   90.00
#
_symmetry.space_group_name_H-M   'P 1'
#
loop_
_entity.id
_entity.type
_entity.pdbx_description
1 polymer ?
#
loop_
_entity_poly.entity_id
_entity_poly.type
_entity_poly.pdbx_seq_one_letter_code
_entity_poly.pdbx_strand_id
1 'polypeptide(L)' 'QTVEHPFGTLKAWMGATHFLTRTLERVSTEMSLHVLAYNFKRVLNLLGNSALMAAIKA' A
#
# COMPACT_ATOMS: atom_id res chain seq x y z
N GLN A 1 12.36 15.41 13.72
CA GLN A 1 11.54 15.33 12.49
C GLN A 1 10.86 13.98 12.47
N THR A 2 9.53 13.93 12.35
CA THR A 2 8.78 12.67 12.29
C THR A 2 8.74 12.20 10.84
N VAL A 3 9.18 10.97 10.57
CA VAL A 3 9.09 10.34 9.25
C VAL A 3 7.94 9.34 9.25
N GLU A 4 7.31 9.15 8.08
CA GLU A 4 6.40 8.01 7.92
C GLU A 4 7.18 6.71 8.14
N HIS A 5 6.51 5.71 8.72
CA HIS A 5 7.09 4.38 8.92
C HIS A 5 6.31 3.34 8.08
N PRO A 6 6.53 3.31 6.74
CA PRO A 6 5.69 2.55 5.81
C PRO A 6 5.56 1.08 6.18
N PHE A 7 6.68 0.44 6.54
CA PHE A 7 6.69 -0.97 6.90
C PHE A 7 5.84 -1.27 8.14
N GLY A 8 5.94 -0.44 9.19
CA GLY A 8 5.13 -0.64 10.39
C GLY A 8 3.66 -0.31 10.18
N THR A 9 3.34 0.68 9.35
CA THR A 9 1.94 0.96 8.95
C THR A 9 1.35 -0.22 8.19
N LEU A 10 2.04 -0.73 7.17
CA LEU A 10 1.63 -1.90 6.41
C LEU A 10 1.44 -3.12 7.33
N LYS A 11 2.43 -3.40 8.17
CA LYS A 11 2.37 -4.51 9.13
C LYS A 11 1.19 -4.39 10.10
N ALA A 12 0.92 -3.19 10.60
CA ALA A 12 -0.21 -2.94 11.49
C ALA A 12 -1.56 -3.15 10.77
N TRP A 13 -1.68 -2.75 9.50
CA TRP A 13 -2.89 -2.93 8.69
C TRP A 13 -3.16 -4.39 8.33
N MET A 14 -2.10 -5.19 8.13
CA MET A 14 -2.21 -6.62 7.80
C MET A 14 -2.71 -7.46 8.99
N GLY A 15 -2.67 -6.94 10.21
CA GLY A 15 -3.16 -7.62 11.41
C GLY A 15 -2.25 -8.76 11.89
N ALA A 16 -2.80 -9.65 12.72
CA ALA A 16 -2.03 -10.74 13.33
C ALA A 16 -1.61 -11.82 12.31
N THR A 17 -2.48 -12.14 11.35
CA THR A 17 -2.23 -13.09 10.26
C THR A 17 -1.95 -12.34 8.97
N HIS A 18 -0.68 -12.22 8.61
CA HIS A 18 -0.21 -11.30 7.59
C HIS A 18 -0.50 -11.75 6.15
N PHE A 19 -0.56 -13.06 5.90
CA PHE A 19 -0.74 -13.62 4.57
C PHE A 19 -1.79 -14.71 4.59
N LEU A 20 -2.59 -14.79 3.52
CA LEU A 20 -3.63 -15.80 3.36
C LEU A 20 -3.14 -16.94 2.45
N THR A 21 -2.19 -16.65 1.57
CA THR A 21 -1.60 -17.63 0.66
C THR A 21 -0.36 -18.31 1.24
N ARG A 22 0.06 -19.39 0.56
CA ARG A 22 1.29 -20.14 0.83
C ARG A 22 2.16 -20.12 -0.43
N THR A 23 3.46 -20.38 -0.25
CA THR A 23 4.54 -20.28 -1.27
C THR A 23 4.97 -18.86 -1.59
N LEU A 24 6.25 -18.68 -1.91
CA LEU A 24 6.87 -17.36 -2.06
C LEU A 24 6.23 -16.54 -3.18
N GLU A 25 5.93 -17.15 -4.31
CA GLU A 25 5.31 -16.49 -5.46
C GLU A 25 3.96 -15.84 -5.09
N ARG A 26 3.07 -16.60 -4.45
CA ARG A 26 1.75 -16.11 -4.06
C ARG A 26 1.82 -15.07 -2.93
N VAL A 27 2.66 -15.31 -1.93
CA VAL A 27 2.90 -14.36 -0.83
C VAL A 27 3.50 -13.04 -1.36
N SER A 28 4.39 -13.11 -2.35
CA SER A 28 4.96 -11.91 -2.97
C SER A 28 3.91 -11.08 -3.72
N THR A 29 2.92 -11.76 -4.32
CA THR A 29 1.78 -11.11 -4.96
C THR A 29 0.89 -10.41 -3.93
N GLU A 30 0.55 -11.07 -2.83
CA GLU A 30 -0.21 -10.46 -1.71
C GLU A 30 0.52 -9.25 -1.14
N MET A 31 1.82 -9.37 -0.89
CA MET A 31 2.64 -8.27 -0.38
C MET A 31 2.66 -7.09 -1.36
N SER A 32 2.76 -7.36 -2.67
CA SER A 32 2.74 -6.33 -3.71
C SER A 32 1.40 -5.57 -3.73
N LEU A 33 0.28 -6.26 -3.53
CA LEU A 33 -1.05 -5.62 -3.42
C LEU A 33 -1.16 -4.74 -2.18
N HIS A 34 -0.63 -5.18 -1.03
CA HIS A 34 -0.60 -4.34 0.18
C HIS A 34 0.23 -3.07 -0.03
N VAL A 35 1.42 -3.20 -0.61
CA VAL A 35 2.28 -2.04 -0.94
C VAL A 35 1.58 -1.10 -1.93
N LEU A 36 0.91 -1.66 -2.94
CA LEU A 36 0.13 -0.86 -3.91
C LEU A 36 -0.98 -0.07 -3.21
N ALA A 37 -1.77 -0.72 -2.35
CA ALA A 37 -2.84 -0.06 -1.61
C ALA A 37 -2.32 1.06 -0.69
N TYR A 38 -1.21 0.83 0.01
CA TYR A 38 -0.55 1.85 0.82
C TYR A 38 -0.08 3.03 -0.04
N ASN A 39 0.58 2.76 -1.17
CA ASN A 39 1.05 3.80 -2.08
C ASN A 39 -0.11 4.62 -2.65
N PHE A 40 -1.22 4.00 -3.03
CA PHE A 40 -2.42 4.73 -3.45
C PHE A 40 -2.98 5.63 -2.36
N LYS A 41 -3.08 5.12 -1.12
CA LYS A 41 -3.54 5.95 0.01
C LYS A 41 -2.60 7.13 0.25
N ARG A 42 -1.29 6.91 0.14
CA ARG A 42 -0.27 7.95 0.28
C ARG A 42 -0.37 9.01 -0.81
N VAL A 43 -0.51 8.59 -2.08
CA VAL A 43 -0.70 9.50 -3.21
C VAL A 43 -1.97 10.33 -3.05
N LEU A 44 -3.08 9.72 -2.62
CA LEU A 44 -4.32 10.44 -2.32
C LEU A 44 -4.12 11.49 -1.23
N ASN A 45 -3.35 11.19 -0.18
CA ASN A 45 -3.06 12.13 0.89
C ASN A 45 -2.13 13.27 0.45
N LEU A 46 -1.21 13.03 -0.48
CA LEU A 46 -0.22 14.01 -0.93
C LEU A 46 -0.73 14.89 -2.08
N LEU A 47 -1.38 14.30 -3.08
CA LEU A 47 -1.82 14.99 -4.30
C LEU A 47 -3.31 15.32 -4.31
N GLY A 48 -4.11 14.62 -3.51
CA GLY A 48 -5.57 14.73 -3.55
C GLY A 48 -6.20 13.97 -4.73
N ASN A 49 -7.53 13.80 -4.66
CA ASN A 49 -8.29 12.99 -5.62
C ASN A 49 -8.32 13.59 -7.03
N SER A 50 -8.45 14.91 -7.17
CA SER A 50 -8.56 15.57 -8.48
C SER A 50 -7.29 15.42 -9.31
N ALA A 51 -6.12 15.68 -8.71
CA ALA A 51 -4.84 15.55 -9.37
C ALA A 51 -4.55 14.09 -9.76
N LEU A 52 -4.86 13.13 -8.87
CA LEU A 52 -4.70 11.71 -9.17
C LEU A 52 -5.59 11.29 -10.35
N MET A 53 -6.86 11.67 -10.36
CA MET A 53 -7.79 11.33 -11.45
C MET A 53 -7.39 11.95 -12.78
N ALA A 54 -6.80 13.15 -12.78
CA ALA A 54 -6.25 13.74 -13.99
C ALA A 54 -5.05 12.94 -14.52
N ALA A 55 -4.14 12.52 -13.63
CA ALA A 55 -2.95 11.75 -14.00
C ALA A 55 -3.29 10.35 -14.55
N ILE A 56 -4.34 9.70 -14.03
CA ILE A 56 -4.77 8.36 -14.51
C ILE A 56 -5.43 8.42 -15.90
N LYS A 57 -6.05 9.56 -16.25
CA LYS A 57 -6.75 9.75 -17.53
C LYS A 57 -5.84 10.16 -18.69
N ALA A 58 -4.63 10.63 -18.39
CA ALA A 58 -3.62 11.02 -19.37
C ALA A 58 -2.94 9.79 -19.97
#